data_AF-A0A957TUL0-F1
#
_entry.id   AF-A0A957TUL0-F1
#
_cell.length_a   1.000
_cell.length_b   1.000
_cell.length_c   1.000
_cell.angle_alpha   90.00
_cell.angle_beta   90.00
_cell.angle_gamma   90.00
#
_symmetry.space_group_name_H-M   'P 1'
#
loop_
_entity.id
_entity.type
_entity.pdbx_description
1 polymer ?
#
loop_
_entity_poly.entity_id
_entity_poly.type
_entity_poly.pdbx_seq_one_letter_code
_entity_poly.pdbx_strand_id
1 'polypeptide(L)' 'KLDRTTNTFVILGFWLEDEALGKDEEFAAALARGFARFITFLGAGKLDATAIQESLLRRCVAVAMKRFATA' A
#
# COMPACT_ATOMS: atom_id res chain seq x y z
N LYS A 1 4.74 0.72 10.05
CA LYS A 1 6.07 0.67 10.70
C LYS A 1 7.15 0.71 9.64
N LEU A 2 8.19 1.54 9.76
CA LEU A 2 9.37 1.42 8.89
C LEU A 2 10.41 0.50 9.56
N ASP A 3 10.65 -0.65 8.93
CA ASP A 3 11.72 -1.56 9.30
C ASP A 3 13.04 -1.09 8.69
N ARG A 4 13.94 -0.57 9.51
CA ARG A 4 15.18 0.06 9.03
C ARG A 4 16.21 -0.94 8.52
N THR A 5 16.23 -2.16 9.07
CA THR A 5 17.18 -3.21 8.65
C THR A 5 16.89 -3.67 7.23
N THR A 6 15.62 -3.79 6.87
CA THR A 6 15.20 -4.26 5.53
C THR A 6 14.76 -3.14 4.59
N ASN A 7 14.74 -1.90 5.09
CA ASN A 7 14.12 -0.74 4.46
C ASN A 7 12.69 -1.01 3.96
N THR A 8 11.89 -1.68 4.80
CA THR A 8 10.52 -2.12 4.47
C THR A 8 9.49 -1.31 5.24
N PHE A 9 8.55 -0.69 4.55
CA PHE A 9 7.35 -0.17 5.18
C PHE A 9 6.34 -1.31 5.38
N VAL A 10 6.05 -1.64 6.64
CA VAL A 10 5.15 -2.73 7.04
C VAL A 10 3.81 -2.14 7.52
N ILE A 11 2.72 -2.54 6.86
CA ILE A 11 1.35 -2.29 7.32
C ILE A 11 1.05 -3.32 8.41
N LEU A 12 0.86 -2.87 9.65
CA LEU A 12 0.64 -3.76 10.81
C LEU A 12 -0.82 -4.14 11.02
N GLY A 13 -1.74 -3.33 10.51
CA GLY A 13 -3.17 -3.53 10.58
C GLY A 13 -3.84 -2.64 9.55
N PHE A 14 -4.94 -3.13 8.98
CA PHE A 14 -5.76 -2.39 8.04
C PHE A 14 -7.21 -2.73 8.34
N TRP A 15 -8.02 -1.70 8.56
CA TRP A 15 -9.44 -1.84 8.86
C TRP A 15 -10.20 -0.85 7.99
N LEU A 16 -11.26 -1.34 7.35
CA LEU A 16 -12.20 -0.52 6.61
C LEU A 16 -13.36 -0.15 7.53
N GLU A 17 -13.65 1.13 7.64
CA GLU A 17 -14.86 1.63 8.30
C GLU A 17 -16.12 1.23 7.52
N ASP A 18 -16.00 1.17 6.19
CA ASP A 18 -17.05 0.72 5.28
C ASP A 18 -16.50 -0.42 4.41
N GLU A 19 -17.09 -1.61 4.57
CA GLU A 19 -16.71 -2.82 3.82
C GLU A 19 -16.92 -2.68 2.31
N ALA A 20 -17.83 -1.82 1.86
CA ALA A 20 -18.08 -1.60 0.43
C ALA A 20 -16.83 -1.08 -0.30
N LEU A 21 -15.99 -0.31 0.40
CA LEU A 21 -14.73 0.23 -0.13
C LEU A 21 -13.72 -0.86 -0.50
N GLY A 22 -13.85 -2.07 0.08
CA GLY A 22 -13.01 -3.21 -0.27
C GLY A 22 -13.14 -3.66 -1.72
N LYS A 23 -14.21 -3.26 -2.40
CA LYS A 23 -14.53 -3.59 -3.79
C LYS A 23 -14.57 -2.38 -4.72
N ASP A 24 -14.34 -1.18 -4.19
CA ASP A 24 -14.39 0.07 -4.95
C ASP A 24 -13.04 0.30 -5.66
N GLU A 25 -13.08 0.32 -6.99
CA GLU A 25 -11.88 0.49 -7.82
C GLU A 25 -11.31 1.92 -7.76
N GLU A 26 -12.16 2.95 -7.64
CA GLU A 26 -11.71 4.33 -7.53
C GLU A 26 -11.01 4.57 -6.19
N PHE A 27 -11.60 4.02 -5.12
CA PHE A 27 -10.98 4.00 -3.79
C PHE A 27 -9.65 3.23 -3.82
N ALA A 28 -9.62 2.03 -4.43
CA ALA A 28 -8.41 1.24 -4.55
C ALA A 28 -7.28 2.00 -5.27
N ALA A 29 -7.62 2.71 -6.35
CA ALA A 29 -6.68 3.53 -7.09
C ALA A 29 -6.19 4.74 -6.28
N ALA A 30 -7.09 5.41 -5.54
CA ALA A 30 -6.73 6.52 -4.67
C ALA A 30 -5.81 6.08 -3.52
N LEU A 31 -6.15 4.97 -2.86
CA LEU A 31 -5.37 4.35 -1.80
C LEU A 31 -3.96 3.99 -2.27
N ALA A 32 -3.86 3.35 -3.44
CA ALA A 32 -2.59 2.98 -4.05
C ALA A 32 -1.70 4.21 -4.33
N ARG A 33 -2.28 5.30 -4.86
CA ARG A 33 -1.57 6.58 -5.05
C ARG A 33 -1.11 7.19 -3.72
N GLY A 34 -1.93 7.09 -2.67
CA GLY A 34 -1.58 7.55 -1.32
C GLY A 34 -0.37 6.81 -0.76
N PHE A 35 -0.39 5.49 -0.77
CA PHE A 35 0.73 4.67 -0.30
C PHE A 35 2.01 4.89 -1.11
N ALA A 36 1.90 5.02 -2.44
CA ALA A 36 3.05 5.34 -3.28
C ALA A 36 3.78 6.60 -2.82
N ARG A 37 3.05 7.71 -2.66
CA ARG A 37 3.63 8.98 -2.17
C ARG A 37 4.21 8.83 -0.77
N PHE A 38 3.52 8.11 0.11
CA PHE A 38 3.96 7.94 1.49
C PHE A 38 5.25 7.11 1.57
N ILE A 39 5.38 6.06 0.77
CA ILE A 39 6.57 5.22 0.72
C ILE A 39 7.76 5.99 0.14
N THR A 40 7.55 6.78 -0.92
CA THR A 40 8.57 7.69 -1.45
C THR A 40 9.03 8.67 -0.38
N PHE A 41 8.09 9.29 0.34
CA PHE A 41 8.41 10.20 1.45
C PHE A 41 9.24 9.53 2.56
N LEU A 42 8.93 8.28 2.89
CA LEU A 42 9.67 7.50 3.89
C LEU A 42 11.02 6.99 3.39
N GLY A 43 11.29 7.04 2.08
CA GLY A 43 12.47 6.42 1.47
C GLY A 43 12.47 4.89 1.54
N ALA A 44 11.30 4.27 1.69
CA ALA A 44 11.19 2.82 1.83
C ALA A 44 11.40 2.11 0.48
N GLY A 45 12.25 1.08 0.46
CA GLY A 45 12.54 0.30 -0.74
C GLY A 45 11.54 -0.85 -0.98
N LYS A 46 10.77 -1.21 0.04
CA LYS A 46 9.81 -2.32 0.01
C LYS A 46 8.54 -1.97 0.78
N LEU A 47 7.46 -2.66 0.43
CA LEU A 47 6.17 -2.61 1.12
C LEU A 47 5.74 -4.02 1.50
N ASP A 48 5.39 -4.21 2.76
CA ASP A 48 4.61 -5.35 3.23
C ASP A 48 3.17 -4.91 3.49
N ALA A 49 2.27 -5.32 2.59
CA ALA A 49 0.84 -5.02 2.63
C ALA A 49 -0.02 -6.24 2.97
N THR A 50 0.57 -7.29 3.55
CA THR A 50 -0.13 -8.54 3.88
C THR A 50 -1.30 -8.35 4.85
N ALA A 51 -1.26 -7.30 5.67
CA ALA A 51 -2.35 -6.94 6.59
C ALA A 51 -3.66 -6.49 5.88
N ILE A 52 -3.59 -5.98 4.64
CA ILE A 52 -4.79 -5.58 3.88
C ILE A 52 -5.51 -6.85 3.40
N GLN A 53 -6.68 -7.21 3.92
CA GLN A 53 -7.35 -8.47 3.57
C GLN A 53 -8.06 -8.41 2.21
N GLU A 54 -8.44 -7.23 1.77
CA GLU A 54 -9.19 -7.01 0.55
C GLU A 54 -8.27 -7.18 -0.66
N SER A 55 -8.53 -8.23 -1.44
CA SER A 55 -7.65 -8.65 -2.54
C SER A 55 -7.48 -7.58 -3.63
N LEU A 56 -8.51 -6.76 -3.87
CA LEU A 56 -8.45 -5.60 -4.77
C LEU A 56 -7.46 -4.56 -4.23
N LEU A 57 -7.67 -4.12 -2.98
CA LEU A 57 -6.85 -3.09 -2.34
C LEU A 57 -5.38 -3.52 -2.24
N ARG A 58 -5.12 -4.73 -1.76
CA ARG A 58 -3.76 -5.28 -1.63
C ARG A 58 -3.03 -5.29 -2.97
N ARG A 59 -3.72 -5.69 -4.04
CA ARG A 59 -3.17 -5.75 -5.40
C ARG A 59 -2.87 -4.36 -5.95
N CYS A 60 -3.80 -3.41 -5.84
CA CYS A 60 -3.60 -2.05 -6.32
C CYS A 60 -2.42 -1.37 -5.62
N VAL A 61 -2.32 -1.53 -4.30
CA VAL A 61 -1.21 -1.01 -3.50
C VAL A 61 0.12 -1.67 -3.90
N ALA A 62 0.15 -2.99 -4.11
CA ALA A 62 1.36 -3.70 -4.54
C ALA A 62 1.82 -3.32 -5.97
N VAL A 63 0.89 -3.03 -6.89
CA VAL A 63 1.22 -2.59 -8.26
C VAL A 63 1.81 -1.18 -8.25
N ALA A 64 1.26 -0.27 -7.45
CA ALA A 64 1.77 1.09 -7.35
C ALA A 64 3.27 1.10 -6.98
N MET A 65 3.70 0.21 -6.07
CA MET A 65 5.12 0.07 -5.71
C MET A 65 6.05 -0.24 -6.87
N LYS A 66 5.62 -1.06 -7.84
CA LYS A 66 6.45 -1.42 -9.01
C LYS A 66 6.63 -0.25 -9.98
N ARG A 67 5.68 0.69 -10.01
CA ARG A 67 5.66 1.80 -10.98
C ARG A 67 6.65 2.92 -10.63
N PHE A 68 7.01 3.07 -9.35
CA PHE A 68 7.92 4.12 -8.88
C PHE A 68 9.37 3.67 -8.69
N ALA A 69 9.65 2.36 -8.74
CA ALA A 69 11.02 1.84 -8.70
C ALA A 69 11.76 1.98 -10.05
N THR A 70 11.09 2.45 -11.10
CA THR A 70 11.62 2.55 -12.48
C THR A 70 11.72 3.99 -12.98
N ALA A 71 11.63 4.99 -12.10
CA ALA A 71 11.72 6.42 -12.44
C ALA A 71 12.96 7.06 -11.82
#